data_AF-A0AAE1VUH1-F1
#
_entry.id   AF-A0AAE1VUH1-F1
#
_cell.length_a   1.000
_cell.length_b   1.000
_cell.length_c   1.000
_cell.angle_alpha   90.00
_cell.angle_beta   90.00
_cell.angle_gamma   90.00
#
_symmetry.space_group_name_H-M   'P 1'
#
loop_
_entity.id
_entity.type
_entity.pdbx_description
1 polymer ?
#
loop_
_entity_poly.entity_id
_entity_poly.type
_entity_poly.pdbx_seq_one_letter_code
_entity_poly.pdbx_strand_id
1 'polypeptide(L)'
;MSQWISEGKLVEYDVLKKVVMNLRASRRFNHALQICNWINSWKLFYISRGDVAIQLDLVSKAHGLEAAEKPSFVQEMEDKGISGDAFTYAIRLNAYASVTDIKETEKHLMKMEED
;
A
#
# COMPACT_ATOMS: atom_id res chain seq x y z
N MET A 1 -12.01 18.59 3.96
CA MET A 1 -10.54 18.42 4.03
C MET A 1 -9.76 19.31 3.07
N SER A 2 -10.36 19.77 1.96
CA SER A 2 -9.78 20.78 1.05
C SER A 2 -9.37 22.09 1.74
N GLN A 3 -10.11 22.51 2.77
CA GLN A 3 -9.84 23.74 3.53
C GLN A 3 -8.52 23.71 4.34
N TRP A 4 -8.03 22.53 4.75
CA TRP A 4 -6.81 22.42 5.57
C TRP A 4 -5.53 22.51 4.73
N ILE A 5 -5.61 22.08 3.47
CA ILE A 5 -4.51 22.17 2.50
C ILE A 5 -4.30 23.62 2.05
N SER A 6 -5.39 24.40 1.89
CA SER A 6 -5.32 25.83 1.53
C SER A 6 -4.74 26.72 2.64
N GLU A 7 -4.74 26.26 3.89
CA GLU A 7 -4.22 27.01 5.04
C GLU A 7 -2.70 26.83 5.24
N GLY A 8 -2.00 26.12 4.35
CA GLY A 8 -0.54 25.97 4.42
C GLY A 8 -0.03 25.15 5.61
N LYS A 9 -0.94 24.61 6.44
CA LYS A 9 -0.62 23.63 7.47
C LYS A 9 -0.46 22.27 6.80
N LEU A 10 0.68 22.07 6.16
CA LEU A 10 1.16 20.73 5.85
C LEU A 10 1.19 19.97 7.18
N VAL A 11 0.19 19.11 7.41
CA VAL A 11 0.32 18.09 8.44
C VAL A 11 1.55 17.29 8.02
N GLU A 12 2.57 17.32 8.86
CA GLU A 12 3.84 16.68 8.60
C GLU A 12 3.58 15.21 8.21
N TYR A 13 4.17 14.77 7.10
CA TYR A 13 3.99 13.44 6.54
C TYR A 13 4.16 12.34 7.61
N ASP A 14 5.11 12.53 8.52
CA ASP A 14 5.39 11.62 9.63
C ASP A 14 4.23 11.49 10.62
N VAL A 15 3.48 12.57 10.86
CA VAL A 15 2.29 12.53 11.72
C VAL A 15 1.19 11.70 11.05
N LEU A 16 0.95 11.92 9.76
CA LEU A 16 -0.06 11.14 9.02
C LEU A 16 0.32 9.67 8.90
N LYS A 17 1.60 9.38 8.67
CA LYS A 17 2.13 8.01 8.66
C LYS A 17 1.93 7.30 9.99
N LYS A 18 2.15 7.99 11.12
CA LYS A 18 1.83 7.45 12.47
C LYS A 18 0.34 7.16 12.62
N VAL A 19 -0.54 8.01 12.11
CA VAL A 19 -2.00 7.77 12.13
C VAL A 19 -2.36 6.52 11.32
N VAL A 20 -1.82 6.37 10.11
CA VAL A 20 -2.01 5.17 9.28
C VAL A 20 -1.56 3.91 10.02
N MET A 21 -0.37 3.94 10.64
CA MET A 21 0.16 2.81 11.41
C MET A 21 -0.70 2.44 12.61
N ASN A 22 -1.20 3.43 13.36
CA ASN A 22 -2.10 3.21 14.49
C ASN A 22 -3.44 2.62 14.03
N LEU A 23 -4.00 3.10 12.91
CA LEU A 23 -5.23 2.55 12.34
C LEU A 23 -5.02 1.10 11.89
N ARG A 24 -3.90 0.81 11.23
CA ARG A 24 -3.49 -0.55 10.84
C ARG A 24 -3.38 -1.48 12.06
N ALA A 25 -2.69 -1.05 13.12
CA ALA A 25 -2.55 -1.81 14.36
C ALA A 25 -3.91 -2.09 15.03
N SER A 26 -4.84 -1.13 14.94
CA SER A 26 -6.23 -1.30 15.41
C SER A 26 -7.15 -2.07 14.45
N ARG A 27 -6.60 -2.67 13.38
CA ARG A 27 -7.34 -3.40 12.32
C ARG A 27 -8.41 -2.57 11.59
N ARG A 28 -8.30 -1.24 11.62
CA ARG A 28 -9.19 -0.32 10.91
C ARG A 28 -8.67 -0.07 9.48
N PHE A 29 -8.55 -1.13 8.70
CA PHE A 29 -7.85 -1.11 7.39
C PHE A 29 -8.48 -0.15 6.37
N ASN A 30 -9.82 -0.11 6.26
CA ASN A 30 -10.51 0.82 5.38
C ASN A 30 -10.20 2.29 5.71
N HIS A 31 -10.21 2.66 6.99
CA HIS A 31 -9.87 4.02 7.42
C HIS A 31 -8.39 4.34 7.20
N ALA A 32 -7.49 3.39 7.48
CA ALA A 32 -6.07 3.53 7.20
C ALA A 32 -5.81 3.76 5.70
N LEU A 33 -6.51 3.00 4.85
CA LEU A 33 -6.40 3.08 3.39
C LEU A 33 -6.92 4.41 2.85
N GLN A 34 -8.03 4.94 3.38
CA GLN A 34 -8.54 6.26 3.01
C GLN A 34 -7.51 7.38 3.25
N ILE A 35 -6.85 7.35 4.40
CA ILE A 35 -5.79 8.32 4.73
C ILE A 35 -4.58 8.10 3.82
N CYS A 36 -4.17 6.85 3.57
CA CYS A 36 -3.05 6.53 2.68
C CYS A 36 -3.30 7.04 1.25
N ASN A 37 -4.49 6.81 0.69
CA ASN A 37 -4.87 7.31 -0.63
C ASN A 37 -4.90 8.86 -0.68
N TRP A 38 -5.32 9.50 0.42
CA TRP A 38 -5.31 10.96 0.52
C TRP A 38 -3.90 11.54 0.55
N ILE A 39 -2.97 10.93 1.30
CA ILE A 39 -1.55 11.32 1.29
C ILE A 39 -0.96 11.16 -0.13
N ASN A 40 -1.29 10.04 -0.80
CA ASN A 40 -0.78 9.76 -2.14
C ASN A 40 -1.31 10.73 -3.21
N SER A 41 -2.50 11.30 -3.03
CA SER A 41 -3.06 12.26 -3.98
C SER A 41 -2.34 13.61 -3.97
N TRP A 42 -1.55 13.90 -2.95
CA TRP A 42 -0.85 15.16 -2.81
C TRP A 42 0.26 15.34 -3.84
N LYS A 43 0.77 14.27 -4.48
CA LYS A 43 1.90 14.27 -5.46
C LYS A 43 3.16 15.04 -5.01
N LEU A 44 3.22 15.47 -3.75
CA LEU A 44 4.28 16.31 -3.18
C LEU A 44 5.35 15.50 -2.45
N PHE A 45 5.10 14.22 -2.19
CA PHE A 45 5.95 13.36 -1.37
C PHE A 45 6.51 12.21 -2.18
N TYR A 46 7.82 11.98 -2.02
CA TYR A 46 8.45 10.74 -2.46
C TYR A 46 7.95 9.61 -1.56
N ILE A 47 7.22 8.66 -2.15
CA ILE A 47 6.74 7.47 -1.46
C ILE A 47 7.91 6.49 -1.36
N SER A 48 8.23 6.03 -0.16
CA SER A 48 9.25 4.99 0.00
C SER A 48 8.69 3.61 -0.34
N ARG A 49 9.57 2.66 -0.62
CA ARG A 49 9.20 1.23 -0.76
C ARG A 49 8.45 0.69 0.47
N GLY A 50 8.75 1.20 1.67
CA GLY A 50 8.02 0.84 2.89
C GLY A 50 6.58 1.34 2.92
N ASP A 51 6.31 2.49 2.30
CA ASP A 51 4.96 3.06 2.23
C ASP A 51 4.09 2.30 1.24
N VAL A 52 4.68 1.88 0.12
CA VAL A 52 4.04 0.95 -0.83
C VAL A 52 3.67 -0.36 -0.12
N ALA A 53 4.56 -0.91 0.70
CA ALA A 53 4.28 -2.12 1.46
C ALA A 53 3.12 -1.97 2.44
N ILE A 54 3.02 -0.81 3.10
CA ILE A 54 1.88 -0.48 3.96
C ILE A 54 0.60 -0.37 3.12
N GLN A 55 0.63 0.32 1.99
CA GLN A 55 -0.54 0.46 1.12
C GLN A 55 -1.05 -0.90 0.63
N LEU A 56 -0.14 -1.78 0.22
CA LEU A 56 -0.51 -3.12 -0.25
C LEU A 56 -1.11 -3.99 0.85
N ASP A 57 -0.52 -3.98 2.05
CA ASP A 57 -1.06 -4.65 3.24
C ASP A 57 -2.47 -4.14 3.60
N LEU A 58 -2.69 -2.83 3.44
CA LEU A 58 -4.00 -2.22 3.70
C LEU A 58 -5.03 -2.60 2.64
N VAL A 59 -4.65 -2.60 1.36
CA VAL A 59 -5.54 -3.01 0.25
C VAL A 59 -5.92 -4.47 0.39
N SER A 60 -4.96 -5.36 0.63
CA SER A 60 -5.24 -6.80 0.77
C SER A 60 -6.19 -7.09 1.94
N LYS A 61 -6.00 -6.41 3.07
CA LYS A 61 -6.84 -6.59 4.27
C LYS A 61 -8.19 -5.89 4.21
N ALA A 62 -8.30 -4.80 3.45
CA ALA A 62 -9.55 -4.05 3.31
C ALA A 62 -10.45 -4.58 2.18
N HIS A 63 -9.86 -5.07 1.10
CA HIS A 63 -10.56 -5.35 -0.16
C HIS A 63 -10.27 -6.75 -0.73
N GLY A 64 -9.44 -7.55 -0.07
CA GLY A 64 -9.05 -8.88 -0.53
C GLY A 64 -7.84 -8.85 -1.46
N LEU A 65 -7.29 -10.03 -1.71
CA LEU A 65 -6.04 -10.23 -2.45
C LEU A 65 -6.10 -9.81 -3.91
N GLU A 66 -7.21 -10.08 -4.58
CA GLU A 66 -7.41 -9.72 -5.98
C GLU A 66 -7.27 -8.20 -6.20
N ALA A 67 -7.63 -7.39 -5.20
CA ALA A 67 -7.46 -5.95 -5.26
C ALA A 67 -5.97 -5.52 -5.17
N ALA A 68 -5.14 -6.29 -4.47
CA ALA A 68 -3.69 -6.08 -4.32
C ALA A 68 -2.89 -6.58 -5.55
N GLU A 69 -3.49 -7.44 -6.36
CA GLU A 69 -2.90 -8.01 -7.59
C GLU A 69 -2.96 -7.11 -8.81
N LYS A 70 -3.84 -6.11 -8.79
CA LYS A 70 -4.12 -5.31 -9.97
C LYS A 70 -2.83 -4.73 -10.56
N PRO A 71 -2.60 -4.89 -11.89
CA PRO A 71 -1.43 -4.32 -12.58
C PRO A 71 -1.27 -2.82 -12.37
N SER A 72 -2.39 -2.11 -12.16
CA SER A 72 -2.43 -0.69 -11.84
C SER A 72 -1.56 -0.31 -10.63
N PHE A 73 -1.36 -1.22 -9.68
CA PHE A 73 -0.52 -0.96 -8.51
C PHE A 73 0.96 -0.91 -8.87
N VAL A 74 1.44 -1.86 -9.68
CA VAL A 74 2.82 -1.88 -10.17
C VAL A 74 3.06 -0.67 -11.07
N GLN A 75 2.10 -0.34 -11.92
CA GLN A 75 2.18 0.84 -12.78
C GLN A 75 2.24 2.15 -11.96
N GLU A 76 1.45 2.26 -10.88
CA GLU A 76 1.51 3.43 -9.97
C GLU A 76 2.86 3.54 -9.25
N MET A 77 3.53 2.41 -8.95
CA MET A 77 4.88 2.39 -8.40
C MET A 77 5.92 2.87 -9.43
N GLU A 78 5.83 2.38 -10.65
CA GLU A 78 6.73 2.76 -11.75
C GLU A 78 6.58 4.24 -12.13
N ASP A 79 5.35 4.75 -12.16
CA ASP A 79 5.05 6.18 -12.36
C ASP A 79 5.70 7.07 -11.28
N LYS A 80 5.95 6.50 -10.09
CA LYS A 80 6.62 7.15 -8.96
C LYS A 80 8.13 6.88 -8.92
N GLY A 81 8.67 6.25 -9.96
CA GLY A 81 10.09 5.92 -10.09
C GLY A 81 10.56 4.77 -9.20
N ILE A 82 9.64 3.92 -8.73
CA ILE A 82 9.95 2.72 -7.96
C ILE A 82 9.87 1.53 -8.92
N SER A 83 11.01 0.94 -9.24
CA SER A 83 11.08 -0.22 -10.14
C SER A 83 10.33 -1.43 -9.59
N GLY A 84 9.60 -2.11 -10.47
CA GLY A 84 9.08 -3.47 -10.23
C GLY A 84 10.22 -4.49 -10.17
N ASP A 85 11.02 -4.47 -9.10
CA ASP A 85 12.12 -5.42 -8.89
C ASP A 85 11.73 -6.52 -7.87
N ALA A 86 12.69 -7.39 -7.53
CA ALA A 86 12.50 -8.46 -6.55
C ALA A 86 11.91 -7.98 -5.21
N PHE A 87 12.10 -6.71 -4.84
CA PHE A 87 11.51 -6.13 -3.65
C PHE A 87 9.99 -5.95 -3.78
N THR A 88 9.52 -5.51 -4.94
CA THR A 88 8.07 -5.38 -5.23
C THR A 88 7.37 -6.74 -5.14
N TYR A 89 8.03 -7.80 -5.62
CA TYR A 89 7.58 -9.18 -5.44
C TYR A 89 7.57 -9.61 -3.97
N ALA A 90 8.61 -9.29 -3.20
CA ALA A 90 8.67 -9.60 -1.78
C ALA A 90 7.59 -8.88 -0.95
N ILE A 91 7.31 -7.61 -1.27
CA ILE A 91 6.20 -6.86 -0.66
C ILE A 91 4.87 -7.56 -0.92
N ARG A 92 4.64 -7.95 -2.19
CA ARG A 92 3.44 -8.70 -2.58
C ARG A 92 3.31 -10.00 -1.80
N LEU A 93 4.37 -10.81 -1.78
CA LEU A 93 4.42 -12.07 -1.05
C LEU A 93 4.08 -11.90 0.44
N ASN A 94 4.64 -10.87 1.08
CA ASN A 94 4.36 -10.57 2.48
C ASN A 94 2.90 -10.17 2.70
N ALA A 95 2.31 -9.41 1.77
CA ALA A 95 0.89 -9.10 1.81
C ALA A 95 0.04 -10.39 1.70
N TYR A 96 0.38 -11.32 0.81
CA TYR A 96 -0.30 -12.62 0.71
C TYR A 96 -0.23 -13.45 1.98
N ALA A 97 0.98 -13.68 2.48
CA ALA A 97 1.19 -14.46 3.70
C ALA A 97 0.47 -13.86 4.92
N SER A 98 0.11 -12.56 4.88
CA SER A 98 -0.62 -11.88 5.95
C SER A 98 -2.14 -12.11 5.92
N VAL A 99 -2.70 -12.63 4.83
CA VAL A 99 -4.15 -12.87 4.66
C VAL A 99 -4.51 -14.30 4.25
N THR A 100 -3.59 -15.10 3.71
CA THR A 100 -3.82 -16.51 3.33
C THR A 100 -2.91 -17.50 4.04
N ASP A 101 -3.25 -18.79 3.97
CA ASP A 101 -2.34 -19.84 4.43
C ASP A 101 -1.15 -20.03 3.47
N ILE A 102 -0.16 -20.80 3.92
CA ILE A 102 1.09 -21.03 3.19
C ILE A 102 0.84 -21.71 1.83
N LYS A 103 -0.10 -22.66 1.74
CA LYS A 103 -0.38 -23.40 0.50
C LYS A 103 -1.04 -22.54 -0.56
N GLU A 104 -2.01 -21.70 -0.17
CA GLU A 104 -2.63 -20.75 -1.09
C GLU A 104 -1.63 -19.65 -1.52
N THR A 105 -0.70 -19.29 -0.63
CA THR A 105 0.41 -18.38 -0.94
C THR A 105 1.36 -18.98 -1.99
N GLU A 106 1.78 -20.24 -1.81
CA GLU A 106 2.63 -20.96 -2.78
C GLU A 106 1.95 -21.11 -4.15
N LYS A 107 0.64 -21.38 -4.18
CA LYS A 107 -0.13 -21.46 -5.42
C LYS A 107 -0.19 -20.12 -6.17
N HIS A 108 -0.32 -19.01 -5.45
CA HIS A 108 -0.27 -17.68 -6.06
C HIS A 108 1.14 -17.35 -6.56
N LEU A 109 2.19 -17.79 -5.85
CA LEU A 109 3.58 -17.65 -6.29
C LEU A 109 3.80 -18.30 -7.67
N MET A 110 3.33 -19.54 -7.86
CA MET A 110 3.48 -20.26 -9.13
C MET A 110 2.80 -19.53 -10.30
N LYS A 111 1.63 -18.92 -10.07
CA LYS A 111 0.95 -18.11 -11.09
C LYS A 111 1.72 -16.85 -11.47
N MET A 112 2.39 -16.22 -10.51
CA MET A 112 3.15 -14.99 -10.75
C MET A 112 4.50 -15.24 -11.46
N GLU A 113 5.04 -16.46 -11.41
CA GLU A 113 6.25 -16.85 -12.15
C GLU A 113 5.98 -17.21 -13.62
N GLU A 114 4.71 -17.43 -13.99
CA GLU A 114 4.29 -17.76 -15.36
C GLU A 114 3.96 -16.51 -16.22
N ASP A 115 3.83 -15.33 -15.60
CA ASP A 115 3.59 -14.01 -16.25
C ASP A 115 4.91 -13.22 -16.47
#